data_AF-A0A151QGL5-F1
#
_entry.id   AF-A0A151QGL5-F1
#
_cell.length_a   1.000
_cell.length_b   1.000
_cell.length_c   1.000
_cell.angle_alpha   90.00
_cell.angle_beta   90.00
_cell.angle_gamma   90.00
#
_symmetry.space_group_name_H-M   'P 1'
#
loop_
_entity.id
_entity.type
_entity.pdbx_description
1 polymer ?
#
loop_
_entity_poly.entity_id
_entity_poly.type
_entity_poly.pdbx_seq_one_letter_code
_entity_poly.pdbx_strand_id
1 'polypeptide(L)'
;MLKKPTQVVMAALLLPTLVAGCLGGSDSSSSTSSGRTNPNQVVDGLNVTATPQGQCGPGAKPETGMQGRVSQTDHDAGLAAAGFSCNTQLVGSFAPERVIGTVGGFKVERYRDKAGRDCAFADSTLLFPTNILDMELGVNVFDMSDPTRPVRTARLVTPAMLSPHESLVVSQEGGVLAAVLGNPAFGPGIVDIYDVSEDCRNPVLKSSTPLGLFGHESGISPDGKTFFSGSPSTSTLVALDISNPSLPRPLWAGQYSSHGLSISPDGNRAYVASIADPAGMLILDISEIQARKPNPQVREVSRLTWDTVTIPQNAIPFTRNGKQYVMEVDEYSGGNGGPIPVGIHGPNVGAARIIDISDETKPKVISNLRLDVHNIANREEIASDPGAQNPTGGYAGHYCNIPTRINPTIVACSMILSGLRIFDIRDPANPVEVAYFNAPVKPRVLTLPAPASNWAMSSPAFVPEHKEIWYTDGYQGFYVVKVTNNAWK
;
A
#
# COMPACT_ATOMS: atom_id res chain seq x y z
N MET A 1 41.85 31.16 -18.32
CA MET A 1 40.69 31.84 -17.73
C MET A 1 39.44 31.06 -18.12
N LEU A 2 39.02 30.10 -17.29
CA LEU A 2 37.81 29.30 -17.52
C LEU A 2 36.59 29.99 -16.88
N LYS A 3 35.52 30.18 -17.65
CA LYS A 3 34.22 30.67 -17.20
C LYS A 3 33.50 29.56 -16.42
N LYS A 4 32.96 29.92 -15.24
CA LYS A 4 32.12 29.06 -14.38
C LYS A 4 30.79 28.69 -15.05
N PRO A 5 30.20 27.52 -14.76
CA PRO A 5 28.86 27.20 -15.21
C PRO A 5 27.81 27.82 -14.29
N THR A 6 26.74 28.32 -14.90
CA THR A 6 25.58 28.96 -14.30
C THR A 6 24.72 27.92 -13.58
N GLN A 7 24.44 28.12 -12.29
CA GLN A 7 23.43 27.36 -11.54
C GLN A 7 22.04 27.77 -12.03
N VAL A 8 21.28 26.81 -12.55
CA VAL A 8 19.84 26.96 -12.76
C VAL A 8 19.16 26.63 -11.44
N VAL A 9 18.62 27.64 -10.78
CA VAL A 9 17.78 27.49 -9.59
C VAL A 9 16.37 27.15 -10.07
N MET A 10 15.95 25.88 -9.94
CA MET A 10 14.54 25.52 -10.02
C MET A 10 13.88 25.90 -8.69
N ALA A 11 12.94 26.84 -8.76
CA ALA A 11 12.11 27.22 -7.62
C ALA A 11 11.25 26.03 -7.20
N ALA A 12 11.33 25.65 -5.93
CA ALA A 12 10.38 24.75 -5.30
C ALA A 12 9.00 25.42 -5.32
N LEU A 13 8.04 24.81 -6.01
CA LEU A 13 6.62 25.18 -5.89
C LEU A 13 6.14 24.78 -4.49
N LEU A 14 6.23 25.72 -3.55
CA LEU A 14 5.41 25.73 -2.35
C LEU A 14 4.00 26.16 -2.78
N LEU A 15 3.07 25.20 -2.85
CA LEU A 15 1.64 25.51 -2.94
C LEU A 15 1.08 25.81 -1.54
N PRO A 16 0.28 26.87 -1.38
CA PRO A 16 -0.24 27.28 -0.09
C PRO A 16 -1.37 26.35 0.36
N THR A 17 -1.28 25.88 1.60
CA THR A 17 -2.39 25.29 2.34
C THR A 17 -3.50 26.33 2.52
N LEU A 18 -4.61 26.17 1.80
CA LEU A 18 -5.84 26.89 2.14
C LEU A 18 -6.47 26.21 3.36
N VAL A 19 -6.27 26.82 4.53
CA VAL A 19 -7.02 26.52 5.74
C VAL A 19 -8.34 27.30 5.66
N ALA A 20 -9.45 26.59 5.47
CA ALA A 20 -10.77 27.17 5.68
C ALA A 20 -11.08 27.21 7.18
N GLY A 21 -10.78 28.34 7.81
CA GLY A 21 -11.22 28.63 9.18
C GLY A 21 -12.65 29.15 9.20
N CYS A 22 -13.52 28.47 9.93
CA CYS A 22 -14.73 29.08 10.48
C CYS A 22 -14.66 28.97 12.01
N LEU A 23 -14.45 30.12 12.63
CA LEU A 23 -14.49 30.36 14.07
C LEU A 23 -15.95 30.44 14.56
N GLY A 24 -16.22 29.89 15.75
CA GLY A 24 -17.40 30.24 16.54
C GLY A 24 -17.68 29.23 17.65
N GLY A 25 -17.22 29.50 18.87
CA GLY A 25 -17.58 28.68 20.03
C GLY A 25 -16.75 28.98 21.28
N SER A 26 -17.11 30.07 21.94
CA SER A 26 -16.76 30.57 23.29
C SER A 26 -16.23 29.60 24.37
N ASP A 27 -15.28 30.14 25.14
CA ASP A 27 -14.67 29.69 26.39
C ASP A 27 -15.62 29.10 27.44
N SER A 28 -15.13 28.07 28.15
CA SER A 28 -15.15 28.05 29.62
C SER A 28 -14.07 27.11 30.18
N SER A 29 -13.63 27.46 31.39
CA SER A 29 -12.30 27.27 31.98
C SER A 29 -12.11 26.05 32.90
N SER A 30 -10.84 25.82 33.25
CA SER A 30 -10.29 25.05 34.39
C SER A 30 -10.11 23.53 34.12
N SER A 31 -9.04 22.85 34.53
CA SER A 31 -7.94 23.15 35.45
C SER A 31 -6.74 22.21 35.17
N THR A 32 -5.58 22.64 35.66
CA THR A 32 -4.27 21.97 35.71
C THR A 32 -4.29 20.50 36.16
N SER A 33 -3.49 19.62 35.51
CA SER A 33 -2.50 18.81 36.25
C SER A 33 -1.48 18.14 35.32
N SER A 34 -0.23 18.57 35.50
CA SER A 34 1.01 17.79 35.63
C SER A 34 1.21 16.52 34.78
N GLY A 35 2.31 16.53 34.03
CA GLY A 35 2.85 15.39 33.32
C GLY A 35 3.00 14.13 34.17
N ARG A 36 2.63 13.00 33.55
CA ARG A 36 3.17 11.68 33.83
C ARG A 36 3.53 11.06 32.50
N THR A 37 4.83 10.87 32.28
CA THR A 37 5.35 9.83 31.39
C THR A 37 4.82 8.50 31.89
N ASN A 38 3.98 7.83 31.10
CA ASN A 38 3.48 6.50 31.44
C ASN A 38 4.01 5.50 30.39
N PRO A 39 5.00 4.65 30.72
CA PRO A 39 5.57 3.67 29.79
C PRO A 39 4.72 2.41 29.57
N ASN A 40 3.43 2.44 29.89
CA ASN A 40 2.50 1.34 29.63
C ASN A 40 1.23 1.88 28.98
N GLN A 41 1.21 1.93 27.64
CA GLN A 41 -0.03 1.94 26.88
C GLN A 41 -0.10 0.64 26.07
N VAL A 42 -0.53 -0.41 26.76
CA VAL A 42 -1.21 -1.56 26.15
C VAL A 42 -2.69 -1.25 26.30
N VAL A 43 -3.43 -1.05 25.22
CA VAL A 43 -4.83 -0.63 25.24
C VAL A 43 -5.75 -1.61 24.44
N ASP A 44 -5.23 -2.65 23.78
CA ASP A 44 -6.00 -3.81 23.24
C ASP A 44 -5.59 -5.17 23.84
N GLY A 45 -4.57 -5.18 24.71
CA GLY A 45 -4.04 -6.38 25.35
C GLY A 45 -3.06 -7.20 24.50
N LEU A 46 -2.73 -6.76 23.27
CA LEU A 46 -1.78 -7.45 22.41
C LEU A 46 -0.37 -6.86 22.54
N ASN A 47 0.60 -7.75 22.44
CA ASN A 47 2.00 -7.38 22.44
C ASN A 47 2.36 -6.70 21.11
N VAL A 48 2.79 -5.44 21.15
CA VAL A 48 3.31 -4.68 19.99
C VAL A 48 4.78 -5.00 19.71
N THR A 49 5.32 -6.06 20.32
CA THR A 49 6.66 -6.58 19.99
C THR A 49 6.78 -6.93 18.53
N ALA A 50 8.03 -6.89 18.08
CA ALA A 50 8.42 -7.45 16.80
C ALA A 50 7.94 -8.89 16.62
N THR A 51 7.55 -9.20 15.39
CA THR A 51 7.23 -10.55 14.97
C THR A 51 8.51 -11.38 14.98
N PRO A 52 8.51 -12.58 15.57
CA PRO A 52 9.70 -13.44 15.59
C PRO A 52 10.28 -13.63 14.19
N GLN A 53 11.60 -13.54 14.09
CA GLN A 53 12.31 -13.73 12.83
C GLN A 53 12.76 -15.19 12.70
N GLY A 54 12.45 -15.79 11.55
CA GLY A 54 12.92 -17.11 11.15
C GLY A 54 14.39 -17.11 10.72
N GLN A 55 14.94 -18.30 10.48
CA GLN A 55 16.33 -18.43 10.04
C GLN A 55 16.48 -18.17 8.53
N CYS A 56 17.51 -17.41 8.18
CA CYS A 56 17.91 -17.24 6.79
C CYS A 56 18.70 -18.47 6.31
N GLY A 57 18.27 -19.04 5.19
CA GLY A 57 18.93 -20.18 4.56
C GLY A 57 20.12 -19.79 3.67
N PRO A 58 20.71 -20.77 2.97
CA PRO A 58 21.85 -20.55 2.09
C PRO A 58 21.61 -19.45 1.04
N GLY A 59 22.65 -18.68 0.74
CA GLY A 59 22.60 -17.58 -0.24
C GLY A 59 22.05 -16.26 0.31
N ALA A 60 21.65 -16.20 1.58
CA ALA A 60 21.18 -14.98 2.22
C ALA A 60 22.25 -13.89 2.34
N LYS A 61 21.80 -12.64 2.30
CA LYS A 61 22.55 -11.43 2.66
C LYS A 61 21.78 -10.75 3.80
N PRO A 62 21.91 -11.26 5.03
CA PRO A 62 21.06 -10.81 6.12
C PRO A 62 21.35 -9.34 6.49
N GLU A 63 20.34 -8.68 7.03
CA GLU A 63 20.51 -7.42 7.76
C GLU A 63 21.55 -7.59 8.88
N THR A 64 22.30 -6.52 9.17
CA THR A 64 23.49 -6.58 10.04
C THR A 64 23.18 -6.42 11.52
N GLY A 65 21.97 -5.99 11.87
CA GLY A 65 21.58 -5.67 13.24
C GLY A 65 20.08 -5.85 13.48
N MET A 66 19.44 -4.79 13.94
CA MET A 66 18.01 -4.76 14.29
C MET A 66 17.14 -5.19 13.10
N GLN A 67 16.15 -6.06 13.34
CA GLN A 67 15.22 -6.53 12.32
C GLN A 67 14.52 -5.34 11.64
N GLY A 68 14.66 -5.24 10.32
CA GLY A 68 14.09 -4.15 9.52
C GLY A 68 15.01 -2.96 9.26
N ARG A 69 16.17 -2.87 9.92
CA ARG A 69 17.00 -1.67 9.90
C ARG A 69 18.00 -1.66 8.73
N VAL A 70 18.09 -0.51 8.07
CA VAL A 70 19.18 -0.14 7.15
C VAL A 70 19.90 1.07 7.75
N SER A 71 20.97 0.80 8.50
CA SER A 71 21.64 1.83 9.30
C SER A 71 22.55 2.72 8.47
N GLN A 72 22.91 3.91 8.98
CA GLN A 72 23.98 4.73 8.38
C GLN A 72 25.28 3.93 8.19
N THR A 73 25.63 3.04 9.13
CA THR A 73 26.80 2.15 9.02
C THR A 73 26.69 1.21 7.81
N ASP A 74 25.50 0.68 7.50
CA ASP A 74 25.29 -0.15 6.32
C ASP A 74 25.47 0.63 5.01
N HIS A 75 25.08 1.91 5.01
CA HIS A 75 25.34 2.81 3.89
C HIS A 75 26.84 3.08 3.73
N ASP A 76 27.53 3.43 4.81
CA ASP A 76 28.96 3.75 4.80
C ASP A 76 29.81 2.53 4.40
N ALA A 77 29.39 1.33 4.80
CA ALA A 77 30.03 0.06 4.44
C ALA A 77 29.68 -0.45 3.03
N GLY A 78 28.77 0.22 2.30
CA GLY A 78 28.31 -0.20 0.98
C GLY A 78 27.36 -1.40 0.97
N LEU A 79 26.88 -1.85 2.14
CA LEU A 79 25.95 -2.98 2.26
C LEU A 79 24.55 -2.60 1.78
N ALA A 80 24.09 -1.38 2.10
CA ALA A 80 22.81 -0.87 1.59
C ALA A 80 22.78 -0.85 0.05
N ALA A 81 23.92 -0.52 -0.59
CA ALA A 81 24.06 -0.55 -2.05
C ALA A 81 24.05 -1.97 -2.63
N ALA A 82 24.40 -2.99 -1.84
CA ALA A 82 24.31 -4.40 -2.24
C ALA A 82 22.92 -5.02 -2.04
N GLY A 83 22.10 -4.39 -1.19
CA GLY A 83 20.78 -4.87 -0.77
C GLY A 83 20.86 -6.03 0.23
N PHE A 84 19.73 -6.29 0.89
CA PHE A 84 19.58 -7.35 1.89
C PHE A 84 18.56 -8.38 1.44
N SER A 85 18.77 -9.64 1.80
CA SER A 85 17.85 -10.73 1.43
C SER A 85 17.96 -11.89 2.42
N CYS A 86 16.81 -12.44 2.79
CA CYS A 86 16.68 -13.63 3.60
C CYS A 86 15.61 -14.51 2.97
N ASN A 87 15.97 -15.75 2.60
CA ASN A 87 15.07 -16.69 1.92
C ASN A 87 14.37 -16.09 0.69
N THR A 88 15.04 -15.16 0.01
CA THR A 88 14.61 -14.56 -1.23
C THR A 88 15.75 -14.48 -2.22
N GLN A 89 15.42 -14.40 -3.50
CA GLN A 89 16.37 -14.19 -4.59
C GLN A 89 15.76 -13.25 -5.63
N LEU A 90 16.53 -12.29 -6.10
CA LEU A 90 16.15 -11.47 -7.25
C LEU A 90 16.13 -12.34 -8.52
N VAL A 91 14.99 -12.35 -9.22
CA VAL A 91 14.81 -13.05 -10.50
C VAL A 91 15.00 -12.10 -11.68
N GLY A 92 14.36 -10.94 -11.60
CA GLY A 92 14.37 -9.93 -12.64
C GLY A 92 13.95 -8.58 -12.08
N SER A 93 14.20 -7.52 -12.83
CA SER A 93 13.81 -6.17 -12.45
C SER A 93 13.65 -5.30 -13.68
N PHE A 94 12.97 -4.17 -13.49
CA PHE A 94 12.88 -3.11 -14.48
C PHE A 94 13.02 -1.76 -13.80
N ALA A 95 13.95 -0.94 -14.28
CA ALA A 95 14.10 0.46 -13.91
C ALA A 95 14.72 1.21 -15.10
N PRO A 96 14.41 2.51 -15.30
CA PRO A 96 15.14 3.32 -16.26
C PRO A 96 16.62 3.43 -15.86
N GLU A 97 17.49 3.69 -16.84
CA GLU A 97 18.95 3.79 -16.60
C GLU A 97 19.32 4.85 -15.56
N ARG A 98 18.52 5.91 -15.48
CA ARG A 98 18.68 7.01 -14.54
C ARG A 98 17.36 7.27 -13.83
N VAL A 99 17.41 7.29 -12.51
CA VAL A 99 16.30 7.70 -11.65
C VAL A 99 16.61 9.07 -11.04
N ILE A 100 15.73 10.04 -11.27
CA ILE A 100 15.78 11.42 -10.77
C ILE A 100 14.69 11.59 -9.71
N GLY A 101 13.44 11.28 -10.04
CA GLY A 101 12.28 11.42 -9.17
C GLY A 101 11.87 10.09 -8.56
N THR A 102 10.84 9.48 -9.15
CA THR A 102 10.29 8.17 -8.78
C THR A 102 9.99 7.34 -10.02
N VAL A 103 10.09 6.02 -9.88
CA VAL A 103 9.95 5.03 -10.96
C VAL A 103 9.15 3.80 -10.54
N GLY A 104 8.51 3.89 -9.37
CA GLY A 104 7.65 2.89 -8.78
C GLY A 104 6.57 3.58 -7.94
N GLY A 105 5.50 2.84 -7.66
CA GLY A 105 4.30 3.41 -7.08
C GLY A 105 3.65 2.52 -6.02
N PHE A 106 2.33 2.62 -5.87
CA PHE A 106 1.56 2.02 -4.78
C PHE A 106 0.93 0.66 -5.10
N LYS A 107 0.83 0.27 -6.37
CA LYS A 107 0.15 -0.96 -6.76
C LYS A 107 0.95 -1.70 -7.81
N VAL A 108 1.19 -2.99 -7.54
CA VAL A 108 1.53 -3.95 -8.57
C VAL A 108 0.37 -4.93 -8.66
N GLU A 109 -0.28 -4.95 -9.82
CA GLU A 109 -1.36 -5.87 -10.12
C GLU A 109 -0.88 -6.92 -11.14
N ARG A 110 -1.18 -8.20 -10.89
CA ARG A 110 -0.95 -9.28 -11.85
C ARG A 110 -2.25 -9.61 -12.55
N TYR A 111 -2.22 -9.91 -13.84
CA TYR A 111 -3.33 -10.54 -14.54
C TYR A 111 -2.83 -11.60 -15.50
N ARG A 112 -3.57 -12.70 -15.60
CA ARG A 112 -3.32 -13.75 -16.59
C ARG A 112 -4.42 -13.74 -17.63
N ASP A 113 -4.07 -13.44 -18.87
CA ASP A 113 -5.06 -13.32 -19.95
C ASP A 113 -5.57 -14.69 -20.45
N LYS A 114 -6.56 -14.66 -21.35
CA LYS A 114 -7.16 -15.88 -21.93
C LYS A 114 -6.18 -16.74 -22.71
N ALA A 115 -5.07 -16.17 -23.20
CA ALA A 115 -4.00 -16.91 -23.86
C ALA A 115 -2.99 -17.51 -22.86
N GLY A 116 -3.20 -17.28 -21.56
CA GLY A 116 -2.36 -17.79 -20.48
C GLY A 116 -1.08 -17.00 -20.26
N ARG A 117 -0.96 -15.80 -20.82
CA ARG A 117 0.19 -14.89 -20.62
C ARG A 117 -0.01 -14.11 -19.34
N ASP A 118 1.06 -14.00 -18.57
CA ASP A 118 1.10 -13.19 -17.37
C ASP A 118 1.53 -11.75 -17.71
N CYS A 119 0.81 -10.78 -17.16
CA CYS A 119 1.17 -9.37 -17.22
C CYS A 119 1.21 -8.75 -15.82
N ALA A 120 2.06 -7.74 -15.66
CA ALA A 120 2.06 -6.85 -14.50
C ALA A 120 1.61 -5.44 -14.91
N PHE A 121 0.78 -4.82 -14.08
CA PHE A 121 0.42 -3.41 -14.16
C PHE A 121 0.98 -2.73 -12.92
N ALA A 122 1.88 -1.77 -13.11
CA ALA A 122 2.51 -1.06 -12.00
C ALA A 122 2.48 0.44 -12.27
N ASP A 123 1.93 1.21 -11.33
CA ASP A 123 2.06 2.65 -11.39
C ASP A 123 3.52 3.08 -11.17
N SER A 124 3.90 4.15 -11.85
CA SER A 124 5.31 4.58 -11.97
C SER A 124 5.73 5.63 -10.96
N THR A 125 4.82 6.09 -10.09
CA THR A 125 5.10 7.19 -9.16
C THR A 125 4.20 7.16 -7.94
N LEU A 126 4.77 7.51 -6.79
CA LEU A 126 4.04 7.76 -5.54
C LEU A 126 3.34 9.13 -5.54
N LEU A 127 3.83 10.08 -6.35
CA LEU A 127 3.24 11.40 -6.45
C LEU A 127 3.46 11.92 -7.85
N PHE A 128 2.39 11.98 -8.65
CA PHE A 128 2.45 12.64 -9.93
C PHE A 128 2.67 14.16 -9.73
N PRO A 129 3.54 14.83 -10.52
CA PRO A 129 4.31 14.33 -11.66
C PRO A 129 5.81 14.12 -11.35
N THR A 130 6.17 13.57 -10.18
CA THR A 130 7.60 13.43 -9.79
C THR A 130 8.42 12.56 -10.76
N ASN A 131 7.76 11.69 -11.53
CA ASN A 131 8.30 10.83 -12.58
C ASN A 131 8.48 11.50 -13.97
N ILE A 132 8.12 12.78 -14.16
CA ILE A 132 8.22 13.45 -15.47
C ILE A 132 9.67 13.45 -15.99
N LEU A 133 10.64 13.68 -15.12
CA LEU A 133 12.06 13.74 -15.50
C LEU A 133 12.65 12.34 -15.74
N ASP A 134 11.99 11.31 -15.22
CA ASP A 134 12.32 9.90 -15.45
C ASP A 134 11.77 9.40 -16.80
N MET A 135 10.90 10.18 -17.45
CA MET A 135 10.11 9.77 -18.62
C MET A 135 9.27 8.51 -18.36
N GLU A 136 8.98 8.23 -17.08
CA GLU A 136 8.22 7.08 -16.63
C GLU A 136 6.78 7.50 -16.30
N LEU A 137 5.95 7.83 -17.29
CA LEU A 137 4.58 8.31 -17.03
C LEU A 137 3.55 7.19 -16.92
N GLY A 138 2.61 7.38 -16.00
CA GLY A 138 1.37 6.62 -15.84
C GLY A 138 1.55 5.20 -15.34
N VAL A 139 0.66 4.29 -15.74
CA VAL A 139 0.75 2.87 -15.39
C VAL A 139 1.56 2.12 -16.45
N ASN A 140 2.65 1.51 -16.03
CA ASN A 140 3.46 0.63 -16.85
C ASN A 140 2.78 -0.73 -17.01
N VAL A 141 2.75 -1.24 -18.24
CA VAL A 141 2.29 -2.59 -18.57
C VAL A 141 3.51 -3.43 -18.92
N PHE A 142 3.70 -4.55 -18.24
CA PHE A 142 4.80 -5.48 -18.48
C PHE A 142 4.27 -6.82 -18.99
N ASP A 143 4.88 -7.33 -20.07
CA ASP A 143 4.83 -8.75 -20.42
C ASP A 143 5.75 -9.51 -19.48
N MET A 144 5.16 -10.44 -18.72
CA MET A 144 5.83 -11.25 -17.71
C MET A 144 5.98 -12.71 -18.15
N SER A 145 5.88 -12.99 -19.45
CA SER A 145 6.13 -14.34 -20.00
C SER A 145 7.55 -14.86 -19.70
N ASP A 146 8.52 -13.94 -19.53
CA ASP A 146 9.84 -14.22 -18.97
C ASP A 146 10.09 -13.28 -17.78
N PRO A 147 9.88 -13.75 -16.53
CA PRO A 147 10.02 -12.90 -15.34
C PRO A 147 11.49 -12.54 -15.04
N THR A 148 12.47 -13.17 -15.68
CA THR A 148 13.88 -12.78 -15.56
C THR A 148 14.18 -11.48 -16.31
N ARG A 149 13.32 -11.11 -17.27
CA ARG A 149 13.45 -9.93 -18.12
C ARG A 149 12.07 -9.29 -18.37
N PRO A 150 11.46 -8.64 -17.36
CA PRO A 150 10.19 -7.93 -17.55
C PRO A 150 10.27 -6.96 -18.74
N VAL A 151 9.36 -7.11 -19.71
CA VAL A 151 9.34 -6.26 -20.91
C VAL A 151 8.18 -5.30 -20.82
N ARG A 152 8.45 -3.99 -20.74
CA ARG A 152 7.40 -2.98 -20.81
C ARG A 152 6.81 -2.93 -22.23
N THR A 153 5.53 -3.27 -22.37
CA THR A 153 4.83 -3.30 -23.66
C THR A 153 4.01 -2.04 -23.91
N ALA A 154 3.50 -1.41 -22.85
CA ALA A 154 2.69 -0.20 -22.95
C ALA A 154 2.83 0.72 -21.74
N ARG A 155 2.30 1.93 -21.90
CA ARG A 155 2.08 2.91 -20.82
C ARG A 155 0.66 3.43 -20.92
N LEU A 156 -0.09 3.32 -19.84
CA LEU A 156 -1.45 3.86 -19.76
C LEU A 156 -1.35 5.28 -19.20
N VAL A 157 -1.71 6.27 -20.01
CA VAL A 157 -1.54 7.71 -19.72
C VAL A 157 -2.87 8.48 -19.81
N THR A 158 -3.99 7.78 -19.68
CA THR A 158 -5.30 8.41 -19.47
C THR A 158 -5.34 9.08 -18.09
N PRO A 159 -6.29 10.00 -17.82
CA PRO A 159 -6.20 10.86 -16.65
C PRO A 159 -6.04 10.12 -15.31
N ALA A 160 -6.82 9.07 -15.06
CA ALA A 160 -6.68 8.26 -13.86
C ALA A 160 -5.42 7.40 -13.88
N MET A 161 -4.98 6.95 -15.06
CA MET A 161 -3.74 6.17 -15.17
C MET A 161 -2.46 7.01 -15.06
N LEU A 162 -2.52 8.33 -15.27
CA LEU A 162 -1.40 9.24 -15.00
C LEU A 162 -1.14 9.42 -13.51
N SER A 163 -2.22 9.45 -12.72
CA SER A 163 -2.18 9.63 -11.27
C SER A 163 -3.19 8.68 -10.61
N PRO A 164 -2.97 7.36 -10.69
CA PRO A 164 -3.85 6.42 -10.03
C PRO A 164 -3.68 6.52 -8.52
N HIS A 165 -2.53 7.05 -8.08
CA HIS A 165 -2.13 7.06 -6.68
C HIS A 165 -2.29 5.62 -6.15
N GLU A 166 -3.19 5.41 -5.21
CA GLU A 166 -3.42 4.13 -4.56
C GLU A 166 -4.57 3.34 -5.17
N SER A 167 -5.19 3.83 -6.25
CA SER A 167 -6.46 3.30 -6.74
C SER A 167 -6.38 2.22 -7.81
N LEU A 168 -5.20 1.84 -8.30
CA LEU A 168 -5.10 0.85 -9.37
C LEU A 168 -5.54 -0.53 -8.84
N VAL A 169 -6.51 -1.15 -9.51
CA VAL A 169 -7.03 -2.49 -9.17
C VAL A 169 -7.37 -3.28 -10.42
N VAL A 170 -7.26 -4.61 -10.33
CA VAL A 170 -7.66 -5.52 -11.40
C VAL A 170 -8.63 -6.59 -10.88
N SER A 171 -9.65 -6.93 -11.68
CA SER A 171 -10.48 -8.12 -11.46
C SER A 171 -9.99 -9.26 -12.34
N GLN A 172 -9.64 -10.39 -11.71
CA GLN A 172 -9.24 -11.61 -12.43
C GLN A 172 -10.40 -12.21 -13.23
N GLU A 173 -11.59 -12.32 -12.64
CA GLU A 173 -12.75 -12.94 -13.29
C GLU A 173 -13.32 -12.06 -14.40
N GLY A 174 -13.35 -10.74 -14.18
CA GLY A 174 -13.90 -9.78 -15.13
C GLY A 174 -12.94 -9.40 -16.25
N GLY A 175 -11.62 -9.56 -16.06
CA GLY A 175 -10.62 -9.09 -17.02
C GLY A 175 -10.63 -7.57 -17.20
N VAL A 176 -10.83 -6.85 -16.10
CA VAL A 176 -10.94 -5.39 -16.05
C VAL A 176 -9.84 -4.82 -15.17
N LEU A 177 -9.10 -3.86 -15.71
CA LEU A 177 -8.18 -2.99 -14.98
C LEU A 177 -8.82 -1.62 -14.82
N ALA A 178 -8.87 -1.08 -13.61
CA ALA A 178 -9.49 0.20 -13.34
C ALA A 178 -8.70 1.02 -12.32
N ALA A 179 -8.87 2.33 -12.39
CA ALA A 179 -8.32 3.27 -11.43
C ALA A 179 -9.23 4.50 -11.32
N VAL A 180 -9.19 5.19 -10.18
CA VAL A 180 -9.74 6.53 -10.03
C VAL A 180 -8.60 7.53 -9.85
N LEU A 181 -8.66 8.67 -10.53
CA LEU A 181 -7.65 9.70 -10.39
C LEU A 181 -7.59 10.15 -8.93
N GLY A 182 -6.42 9.99 -8.31
CA GLY A 182 -6.13 10.31 -6.93
C GLY A 182 -4.87 11.15 -6.78
N ASN A 183 -4.69 11.70 -5.59
CA ASN A 183 -3.49 12.35 -5.06
C ASN A 183 -3.56 12.30 -3.52
N PRO A 184 -2.56 12.79 -2.77
CA PRO A 184 -2.57 12.68 -1.30
C PRO A 184 -3.77 13.29 -0.57
N ALA A 185 -4.55 14.16 -1.22
CA ALA A 185 -5.80 14.68 -0.70
C ALA A 185 -7.02 13.97 -1.32
N PHE A 186 -7.23 14.20 -2.61
CA PHE A 186 -8.26 13.59 -3.46
C PHE A 186 -8.13 14.12 -4.91
N GLY A 187 -8.47 13.31 -5.90
CA GLY A 187 -8.67 13.73 -7.29
C GLY A 187 -10.13 14.05 -7.61
N PRO A 188 -10.46 14.46 -8.86
CA PRO A 188 -11.81 14.86 -9.25
C PRO A 188 -12.78 13.67 -9.53
N GLY A 189 -12.38 12.43 -9.23
CA GLY A 189 -13.22 11.25 -9.44
C GLY A 189 -13.31 10.78 -10.89
N ILE A 190 -12.28 11.06 -11.71
CA ILE A 190 -12.17 10.48 -13.05
C ILE A 190 -11.82 9.00 -12.90
N VAL A 191 -12.65 8.12 -13.41
CA VAL A 191 -12.45 6.67 -13.41
C VAL A 191 -12.12 6.22 -14.83
N ASP A 192 -10.95 5.59 -15.00
CA ASP A 192 -10.57 4.94 -16.24
C ASP A 192 -10.77 3.42 -16.11
N ILE A 193 -11.38 2.80 -17.12
CA ILE A 193 -11.67 1.37 -17.16
C ILE A 193 -11.08 0.79 -18.44
N TYR A 194 -10.28 -0.25 -18.31
CA TYR A 194 -9.63 -0.97 -19.39
C TYR A 194 -10.05 -2.45 -19.41
N ASP A 195 -10.22 -2.99 -20.60
CA ASP A 195 -10.28 -4.44 -20.83
C ASP A 195 -8.86 -4.97 -21.02
N VAL A 196 -8.52 -6.00 -20.26
CA VAL A 196 -7.21 -6.68 -20.29
C VAL A 196 -7.34 -8.16 -20.63
N SER A 197 -8.55 -8.64 -20.96
CA SER A 197 -8.88 -10.05 -21.03
C SER A 197 -8.31 -10.78 -22.25
N GLU A 198 -8.23 -10.11 -23.40
CA GLU A 198 -7.77 -10.70 -24.66
C GLU A 198 -6.23 -10.66 -24.83
N ASP A 199 -5.62 -9.50 -24.58
CA ASP A 199 -4.16 -9.34 -24.54
C ASP A 199 -3.79 -8.34 -23.46
N CYS A 200 -3.39 -8.85 -22.30
CA CYS A 200 -3.07 -8.02 -21.14
C CYS A 200 -1.86 -7.11 -21.36
N ARG A 201 -1.06 -7.37 -22.40
CA ARG A 201 0.11 -6.56 -22.78
C ARG A 201 -0.29 -5.27 -23.50
N ASN A 202 -1.51 -5.23 -24.04
CA ASN A 202 -2.07 -4.09 -24.76
C ASN A 202 -3.49 -3.77 -24.24
N PRO A 203 -3.63 -3.27 -22.99
CA PRO A 203 -4.93 -2.94 -22.41
C PRO A 203 -5.74 -1.99 -23.30
N VAL A 204 -7.04 -2.26 -23.43
CA VAL A 204 -7.94 -1.47 -24.29
C VAL A 204 -8.82 -0.59 -23.42
N LEU A 205 -8.67 0.74 -23.54
CA LEU A 205 -9.55 1.69 -22.84
C LEU A 205 -11.00 1.47 -23.26
N LYS A 206 -11.88 1.27 -22.28
CA LYS A 206 -13.32 1.11 -22.48
C LYS A 206 -14.09 2.37 -22.15
N SER A 207 -13.70 3.07 -21.08
CA SER A 207 -14.30 4.35 -20.68
C SER A 207 -13.36 5.17 -19.81
N SER A 208 -13.56 6.49 -19.80
CA SER A 208 -12.95 7.47 -18.90
C SER A 208 -14.04 8.47 -18.51
N THR A 209 -14.47 8.45 -17.24
CA THR A 209 -15.69 9.16 -16.82
C THR A 209 -15.54 9.81 -15.44
N PRO A 210 -16.17 10.97 -15.16
CA PRO A 210 -16.11 11.65 -13.86
C PRO A 210 -17.08 11.05 -12.83
N LEU A 211 -17.31 9.73 -12.87
CA LEU A 211 -18.37 9.09 -12.06
C LEU A 211 -17.92 8.70 -10.65
N GLY A 212 -16.62 8.73 -10.35
CA GLY A 212 -16.10 8.33 -9.03
C GLY A 212 -16.48 9.27 -7.88
N LEU A 213 -16.91 10.50 -8.18
CA LEU A 213 -17.19 11.60 -7.23
C LEU A 213 -16.08 11.76 -6.18
N PHE A 214 -14.97 12.36 -6.63
CA PHE A 214 -13.67 12.33 -5.96
C PHE A 214 -13.05 10.92 -5.93
N GLY A 215 -11.76 10.84 -5.63
CA GLY A 215 -11.07 9.56 -5.57
C GLY A 215 -9.67 9.69 -4.99
N HIS A 216 -9.22 8.61 -4.35
CA HIS A 216 -7.94 8.51 -3.69
C HIS A 216 -7.41 7.08 -3.85
N GLU A 217 -8.23 6.12 -3.39
CA GLU A 217 -8.03 4.68 -3.56
C GLU A 217 -9.34 4.04 -4.05
N SER A 218 -9.32 2.74 -4.32
CA SER A 218 -10.46 2.02 -4.89
C SER A 218 -10.56 0.58 -4.40
N GLY A 219 -11.65 -0.07 -4.82
CA GLY A 219 -11.81 -1.51 -4.76
C GLY A 219 -12.62 -2.01 -5.95
N ILE A 220 -12.57 -3.30 -6.23
CA ILE A 220 -13.37 -3.92 -7.30
C ILE A 220 -13.97 -5.23 -6.81
N SER A 221 -15.21 -5.52 -7.21
CA SER A 221 -15.83 -6.81 -6.92
C SER A 221 -15.11 -7.95 -7.66
N PRO A 222 -15.06 -9.17 -7.12
CA PRO A 222 -14.38 -10.30 -7.75
C PRO A 222 -14.82 -10.54 -9.20
N ASP A 223 -16.12 -10.45 -9.46
CA ASP A 223 -16.75 -10.61 -10.79
C ASP A 223 -16.42 -9.48 -11.79
N GLY A 224 -15.76 -8.41 -11.33
CA GLY A 224 -15.36 -7.27 -12.15
C GLY A 224 -16.51 -6.39 -12.61
N LYS A 225 -17.68 -6.47 -11.96
CA LYS A 225 -18.90 -5.74 -12.35
C LYS A 225 -19.21 -4.53 -11.48
N THR A 226 -18.52 -4.36 -10.36
CA THR A 226 -18.70 -3.23 -9.45
C THR A 226 -17.34 -2.62 -9.10
N PHE A 227 -17.12 -1.36 -9.48
CA PHE A 227 -15.95 -0.59 -9.06
C PHE A 227 -16.34 0.36 -7.93
N PHE A 228 -15.49 0.47 -6.92
CA PHE A 228 -15.67 1.36 -5.79
C PHE A 228 -14.61 2.45 -5.78
N SER A 229 -15.03 3.71 -5.71
CA SER A 229 -14.15 4.87 -5.53
C SER A 229 -14.23 5.34 -4.08
N GLY A 230 -13.10 5.37 -3.39
CA GLY A 230 -12.97 5.88 -2.03
C GLY A 230 -12.25 7.23 -2.01
N SER A 231 -12.76 8.17 -1.20
CA SER A 231 -12.12 9.45 -0.94
C SER A 231 -12.16 9.74 0.57
N PRO A 232 -11.04 9.54 1.29
CA PRO A 232 -11.01 9.70 2.74
C PRO A 232 -11.23 11.16 3.14
N SER A 233 -10.58 12.10 2.44
CA SER A 233 -10.63 13.54 2.72
C SER A 233 -12.02 14.17 2.54
N THR A 234 -12.86 13.59 1.65
CA THR A 234 -14.24 14.05 1.44
C THR A 234 -15.28 13.11 2.06
N SER A 235 -14.83 12.08 2.77
CA SER A 235 -15.68 11.03 3.35
C SER A 235 -16.68 10.46 2.35
N THR A 236 -16.24 10.16 1.12
CA THR A 236 -17.11 9.68 0.04
C THR A 236 -16.71 8.26 -0.38
N LEU A 237 -17.70 7.38 -0.47
CA LEU A 237 -17.57 6.07 -1.11
C LEU A 237 -18.64 5.94 -2.20
N VAL A 238 -18.23 5.64 -3.43
CA VAL A 238 -19.12 5.50 -4.59
C VAL A 238 -18.99 4.11 -5.17
N ALA A 239 -20.12 3.47 -5.49
CA ALA A 239 -20.17 2.23 -6.24
C ALA A 239 -20.66 2.49 -7.66
N LEU A 240 -19.90 2.01 -8.65
CA LEU A 240 -20.20 2.08 -10.07
C LEU A 240 -20.50 0.68 -10.61
N ASP A 241 -21.60 0.51 -11.33
CA ASP A 241 -21.82 -0.66 -12.17
C ASP A 241 -20.96 -0.54 -13.41
N ILE A 242 -20.07 -1.52 -13.57
CA ILE A 242 -19.16 -1.64 -14.70
C ILE A 242 -19.40 -2.96 -15.45
N SER A 243 -20.58 -3.58 -15.28
CA SER A 243 -20.98 -4.78 -16.04
C SER A 243 -20.86 -4.60 -17.56
N ASN A 244 -21.04 -3.37 -18.03
CA ASN A 244 -20.55 -2.92 -19.33
C ASN A 244 -19.44 -1.88 -19.11
N PRO A 245 -18.16 -2.23 -19.28
CA PRO A 245 -17.05 -1.33 -18.97
C PRO A 245 -16.98 -0.10 -19.89
N SER A 246 -17.70 -0.12 -21.03
CA SER A 246 -17.82 1.05 -21.91
C SER A 246 -18.95 2.01 -21.53
N LEU A 247 -19.86 1.60 -20.64
CA LEU A 247 -21.00 2.40 -20.19
C LEU A 247 -21.16 2.28 -18.66
N PRO A 248 -20.18 2.72 -17.87
CA PRO A 248 -20.29 2.70 -16.42
C PRO A 248 -21.43 3.59 -15.93
N ARG A 249 -22.08 3.21 -14.83
CA ARG A 249 -23.14 4.00 -14.21
C ARG A 249 -23.06 3.99 -12.69
N PRO A 250 -23.40 5.08 -11.99
CA PRO A 250 -23.49 5.06 -10.54
C PRO A 250 -24.60 4.11 -10.07
N LEU A 251 -24.28 3.28 -9.07
CA LEU A 251 -25.25 2.46 -8.34
C LEU A 251 -25.63 3.10 -7.00
N TRP A 252 -24.64 3.69 -6.34
CA TRP A 252 -24.77 4.16 -4.97
C TRP A 252 -23.64 5.12 -4.60
N ALA A 253 -23.91 6.04 -3.69
CA ALA A 253 -22.91 6.87 -3.02
C ALA A 253 -23.30 7.05 -1.55
N GLY A 254 -22.31 7.05 -0.66
CA GLY A 254 -22.54 7.25 0.77
C GLY A 254 -21.36 7.93 1.47
N GLN A 255 -21.62 8.36 2.70
CA GLN A 255 -20.66 9.09 3.52
C GLN A 255 -19.82 8.12 4.36
N TYR A 256 -18.70 7.68 3.80
CA TYR A 256 -17.71 6.86 4.48
C TYR A 256 -16.31 7.39 4.19
N SER A 257 -15.52 7.63 5.23
CA SER A 257 -14.10 8.01 5.10
C SER A 257 -13.26 6.77 4.83
N SER A 258 -13.43 6.24 3.62
CA SER A 258 -12.68 5.11 3.09
C SER A 258 -11.34 5.61 2.58
N HIS A 259 -10.26 5.11 3.16
CA HIS A 259 -8.96 5.11 2.50
C HIS A 259 -9.00 4.02 1.41
N GLY A 260 -8.53 2.81 1.68
CA GLY A 260 -8.73 1.64 0.82
C GLY A 260 -9.87 0.71 1.24
N LEU A 261 -10.20 -0.23 0.35
CA LEU A 261 -11.16 -1.30 0.64
C LEU A 261 -10.89 -2.57 -0.16
N SER A 262 -11.35 -3.70 0.36
CA SER A 262 -11.49 -4.94 -0.41
C SER A 262 -12.91 -5.47 -0.32
N ILE A 263 -13.31 -6.23 -1.32
CA ILE A 263 -14.63 -6.86 -1.41
C ILE A 263 -14.52 -8.35 -1.08
N SER A 264 -15.49 -8.91 -0.37
CA SER A 264 -15.56 -10.36 -0.10
C SER A 264 -15.67 -11.18 -1.39
N PRO A 265 -15.26 -12.46 -1.38
CA PRO A 265 -15.38 -13.34 -2.55
C PRO A 265 -16.79 -13.44 -3.15
N ASP A 266 -17.84 -13.30 -2.34
CA ASP A 266 -19.24 -13.32 -2.79
C ASP A 266 -19.77 -11.95 -3.22
N GLY A 267 -18.97 -10.89 -3.09
CA GLY A 267 -19.33 -9.52 -3.46
C GLY A 267 -20.21 -8.77 -2.44
N ASN A 268 -20.60 -9.38 -1.32
CA ASN A 268 -21.64 -8.86 -0.42
C ASN A 268 -21.11 -8.10 0.81
N ARG A 269 -19.80 -8.12 1.06
CA ARG A 269 -19.14 -7.35 2.11
C ARG A 269 -18.06 -6.45 1.54
N ALA A 270 -18.00 -5.23 2.03
CA ALA A 270 -16.83 -4.37 1.86
C ALA A 270 -16.10 -4.26 3.20
N TYR A 271 -14.79 -4.48 3.17
CA TYR A 271 -13.87 -4.30 4.29
C TYR A 271 -13.11 -3.01 4.03
N VAL A 272 -13.48 -1.96 4.77
CA VAL A 272 -13.04 -0.58 4.54
C VAL A 272 -11.99 -0.22 5.58
N ALA A 273 -10.85 0.28 5.10
CA ALA A 273 -9.87 0.96 5.91
C ALA A 273 -10.38 2.39 6.18
N SER A 274 -10.92 2.60 7.38
CA SER A 274 -11.63 3.82 7.76
C SER A 274 -10.70 4.77 8.49
N ILE A 275 -10.58 6.01 8.00
CA ILE A 275 -9.87 7.08 8.73
C ILE A 275 -10.82 8.02 9.49
N ALA A 276 -12.14 7.74 9.48
CA ALA A 276 -13.10 8.43 10.34
C ALA A 276 -12.84 8.12 11.82
N ASP A 277 -13.26 8.99 12.74
CA ASP A 277 -13.08 8.79 14.20
C ASP A 277 -14.13 7.81 14.78
N PRO A 278 -13.72 6.70 15.45
CA PRO A 278 -12.34 6.23 15.61
C PRO A 278 -11.82 5.52 14.34
N ALA A 279 -10.57 5.81 13.99
CA ALA A 279 -9.91 5.21 12.82
C ALA A 279 -9.72 3.70 13.04
N GLY A 280 -9.78 2.92 11.96
CA GLY A 280 -9.57 1.49 11.99
C GLY A 280 -10.23 0.76 10.82
N MET A 281 -10.88 -0.36 11.09
CA MET A 281 -11.58 -1.16 10.08
C MET A 281 -13.09 -1.07 10.24
N LEU A 282 -13.79 -0.96 9.11
CA LEU A 282 -15.24 -0.97 9.00
C LEU A 282 -15.70 -2.12 8.10
N ILE A 283 -16.68 -2.90 8.54
CA ILE A 283 -17.32 -3.94 7.72
C ILE A 283 -18.70 -3.43 7.29
N LEU A 284 -18.92 -3.37 5.98
CA LEU A 284 -20.19 -2.95 5.38
C LEU A 284 -20.88 -4.12 4.67
N ASP A 285 -22.20 -4.23 4.87
CA ASP A 285 -23.08 -5.04 4.04
C ASP A 285 -23.43 -4.25 2.78
N ILE A 286 -22.94 -4.74 1.63
CA ILE A 286 -23.14 -4.14 0.31
C ILE A 286 -23.96 -5.05 -0.62
N SER A 287 -24.64 -6.05 -0.05
CA SER A 287 -25.38 -7.06 -0.82
C SER A 287 -26.44 -6.46 -1.74
N GLU A 288 -27.07 -5.34 -1.37
CA GLU A 288 -28.06 -4.66 -2.21
C GLU A 288 -27.43 -3.98 -3.44
N ILE A 289 -26.22 -3.42 -3.30
CA ILE A 289 -25.43 -2.89 -4.41
C ILE A 289 -25.07 -4.05 -5.34
N GLN A 290 -24.58 -5.15 -4.78
CA GLN A 290 -24.17 -6.32 -5.56
C GLN A 290 -25.37 -7.03 -6.23
N ALA A 291 -26.57 -6.94 -5.67
CA ALA A 291 -27.80 -7.40 -6.32
C ALA A 291 -28.38 -6.39 -7.33
N ARG A 292 -27.77 -5.21 -7.49
CA ARG A 292 -28.28 -4.09 -8.32
C ARG A 292 -29.73 -3.73 -7.98
N LYS A 293 -30.11 -3.78 -6.69
CA LYS A 293 -31.45 -3.36 -6.26
C LYS A 293 -31.67 -1.87 -6.56
N PRO A 294 -32.90 -1.44 -6.87
CA PRO A 294 -33.23 -0.02 -6.92
C PRO A 294 -33.00 0.64 -5.55
N ASN A 295 -32.32 1.79 -5.52
CA ASN A 295 -31.98 2.53 -4.29
C ASN A 295 -31.35 1.64 -3.19
N PRO A 296 -30.20 1.00 -3.48
CA PRO A 296 -29.62 0.00 -2.58
C PRO A 296 -29.22 0.64 -1.25
N GLN A 297 -29.43 -0.08 -0.16
CA GLN A 297 -29.00 0.32 1.17
C GLN A 297 -27.68 -0.36 1.55
N VAL A 298 -26.80 0.39 2.20
CA VAL A 298 -25.54 -0.11 2.78
C VAL A 298 -25.66 -0.01 4.29
N ARG A 299 -25.32 -1.09 4.99
CA ARG A 299 -25.41 -1.17 6.46
C ARG A 299 -24.05 -1.43 7.06
N GLU A 300 -23.68 -0.66 8.07
CA GLU A 300 -22.53 -0.98 8.93
C GLU A 300 -22.84 -2.26 9.73
N VAL A 301 -21.97 -3.25 9.59
CA VAL A 301 -22.02 -4.51 10.35
C VAL A 301 -21.28 -4.34 11.67
N SER A 302 -20.06 -3.82 11.60
CA SER A 302 -19.21 -3.57 12.76
C SER A 302 -18.06 -2.63 12.42
N ARG A 303 -17.41 -2.14 13.47
CA ARG A 303 -16.21 -1.31 13.43
C ARG A 303 -15.21 -1.80 14.46
N LEU A 304 -13.93 -1.76 14.11
CA LEU A 304 -12.80 -2.10 14.97
C LEU A 304 -11.77 -0.98 14.93
N THR A 305 -11.18 -0.66 16.08
CA THR A 305 -9.98 0.19 16.20
C THR A 305 -8.94 -0.53 17.07
N TRP A 306 -7.73 0.01 17.15
CA TRP A 306 -6.59 -0.51 17.93
C TRP A 306 -5.68 0.66 18.35
N ASP A 307 -4.83 0.42 19.35
CA ASP A 307 -4.13 1.51 20.05
C ASP A 307 -3.07 2.21 19.20
N THR A 308 -2.42 1.43 18.35
CA THR A 308 -1.32 1.89 17.51
C THR A 308 -1.79 2.43 16.17
N VAL A 309 -3.10 2.69 16.02
CA VAL A 309 -3.69 3.12 14.76
C VAL A 309 -3.03 4.40 14.25
N THR A 310 -2.55 4.35 13.01
CA THR A 310 -2.15 5.53 12.25
C THR A 310 -3.18 5.79 11.14
N ILE A 311 -2.87 5.42 9.91
CA ILE A 311 -3.77 5.53 8.76
C ILE A 311 -4.01 4.11 8.25
N PRO A 312 -5.19 3.51 8.52
CA PRO A 312 -5.54 2.24 7.91
C PRO A 312 -5.45 2.33 6.38
N GLN A 313 -4.73 1.40 5.75
CA GLN A 313 -4.51 1.39 4.31
C GLN A 313 -5.52 0.50 3.59
N ASN A 314 -5.44 -0.81 3.83
CA ASN A 314 -6.26 -1.80 3.16
C ASN A 314 -6.61 -2.96 4.08
N ALA A 315 -7.84 -3.48 3.94
CA ALA A 315 -8.37 -4.57 4.74
C ALA A 315 -8.76 -5.75 3.83
N ILE A 316 -7.92 -6.79 3.80
CA ILE A 316 -8.01 -7.93 2.89
C ILE A 316 -8.64 -9.14 3.61
N PRO A 317 -9.90 -9.52 3.31
CA PRO A 317 -10.48 -10.73 3.89
C PRO A 317 -9.78 -12.00 3.39
N PHE A 318 -9.68 -13.02 4.25
CA PHE A 318 -9.27 -14.37 3.89
C PHE A 318 -9.88 -15.42 4.83
N THR A 319 -9.77 -16.69 4.43
CA THR A 319 -10.20 -17.83 5.24
C THR A 319 -9.01 -18.73 5.57
N ARG A 320 -9.00 -19.30 6.77
CA ARG A 320 -8.04 -20.32 7.20
C ARG A 320 -8.78 -21.40 7.96
N ASN A 321 -8.74 -22.63 7.47
CA ASN A 321 -9.43 -23.79 8.06
C ASN A 321 -10.92 -23.52 8.33
N GLY A 322 -11.60 -22.84 7.41
CA GLY A 322 -13.02 -22.47 7.52
C GLY A 322 -13.32 -21.26 8.42
N LYS A 323 -12.32 -20.71 9.10
CA LYS A 323 -12.45 -19.50 9.92
C LYS A 323 -12.09 -18.26 9.10
N GLN A 324 -12.83 -17.16 9.32
CA GLN A 324 -12.67 -15.91 8.58
C GLN A 324 -11.76 -14.93 9.32
N TYR A 325 -10.90 -14.28 8.57
CA TYR A 325 -9.94 -13.30 9.05
C TYR A 325 -9.84 -12.11 8.09
N VAL A 326 -9.26 -11.01 8.55
CA VAL A 326 -8.83 -9.89 7.72
C VAL A 326 -7.35 -9.62 7.97
N MET A 327 -6.60 -9.49 6.88
CA MET A 327 -5.24 -8.97 6.87
C MET A 327 -5.34 -7.46 6.64
N GLU A 328 -4.94 -6.66 7.60
CA GLU A 328 -5.03 -5.21 7.53
C GLU A 328 -3.67 -4.57 7.86
N VAL A 329 -3.38 -3.41 7.28
CA VAL A 329 -2.13 -2.68 7.51
C VAL A 329 -2.37 -1.18 7.54
N ASP A 330 -1.70 -0.52 8.47
CA ASP A 330 -1.60 0.92 8.53
C ASP A 330 -0.38 1.44 7.75
N GLU A 331 -0.51 2.62 7.14
CA GLU A 331 0.60 3.37 6.56
C GLU A 331 1.22 4.38 7.54
N TYR A 332 2.52 4.63 7.31
CA TYR A 332 3.34 5.67 7.94
C TYR A 332 3.42 5.61 9.46
N SER A 333 4.24 6.49 10.05
CA SER A 333 4.18 6.77 11.48
C SER A 333 3.31 7.99 11.76
N GLY A 334 2.68 8.04 12.93
CA GLY A 334 1.87 9.16 13.44
C GLY A 334 2.49 9.80 14.68
N GLY A 335 2.20 11.08 14.91
CA GLY A 335 2.65 11.82 16.10
C GLY A 335 1.74 11.61 17.32
N ASN A 336 2.21 12.03 18.51
CA ASN A 336 1.38 12.10 19.72
C ASN A 336 0.67 13.47 19.80
N GLY A 337 -0.53 13.56 19.23
CA GLY A 337 -1.47 14.67 19.43
C GLY A 337 -1.55 15.70 18.29
N GLY A 338 -2.59 15.60 17.47
CA GLY A 338 -2.98 16.61 16.48
C GLY A 338 -3.68 16.00 15.24
N PRO A 339 -4.43 16.81 14.46
CA PRO A 339 -5.32 16.32 13.39
C PRO A 339 -4.63 15.97 12.07
N ILE A 340 -3.28 15.88 12.01
CA ILE A 340 -2.55 15.43 10.81
C ILE A 340 -2.02 14.01 11.05
N PRO A 341 -2.32 13.06 10.15
CA PRO A 341 -2.20 11.64 10.46
C PRO A 341 -0.78 11.06 10.27
N VAL A 342 0.13 11.83 9.65
CA VAL A 342 1.53 11.44 9.42
C VAL A 342 2.48 12.29 10.28
N GLY A 343 3.33 11.62 11.06
CA GLY A 343 4.39 12.19 11.88
C GLY A 343 5.76 11.76 11.40
N ILE A 344 6.67 12.73 11.25
CA ILE A 344 8.10 12.46 10.97
C ILE A 344 8.65 11.62 12.12
N HIS A 345 9.08 10.41 11.81
CA HIS A 345 9.68 9.49 12.78
C HIS A 345 8.82 9.33 14.06
N GLY A 346 7.50 9.27 13.88
CA GLY A 346 6.52 9.26 14.97
C GLY A 346 6.59 8.00 15.87
N PRO A 347 6.10 8.08 17.12
CA PRO A 347 6.09 6.95 18.06
C PRO A 347 5.04 5.88 17.75
N ASN A 348 3.91 6.27 17.15
CA ASN A 348 2.91 5.33 16.64
C ASN A 348 3.34 4.95 15.23
N VAL A 349 3.56 3.66 14.99
CA VAL A 349 4.08 3.17 13.71
C VAL A 349 3.07 2.25 13.09
N GLY A 350 2.59 2.64 11.91
CA GLY A 350 1.72 1.86 11.06
C GLY A 350 2.38 0.53 10.71
N ALA A 351 1.64 -0.55 10.86
CA ALA A 351 2.11 -1.90 10.62
C ALA A 351 0.93 -2.81 10.33
N ALA A 352 1.25 -4.04 9.97
CA ALA A 352 0.27 -5.05 9.61
C ALA A 352 -0.29 -5.79 10.84
N ARG A 353 -1.49 -6.34 10.70
CA ARG A 353 -2.18 -7.14 11.72
C ARG A 353 -3.16 -8.13 11.10
N ILE A 354 -3.46 -9.18 11.85
CA ILE A 354 -4.53 -10.12 11.52
C ILE A 354 -5.68 -9.94 12.50
N ILE A 355 -6.88 -9.80 11.95
CA ILE A 355 -8.13 -9.61 12.66
C ILE A 355 -8.98 -10.86 12.48
N ASP A 356 -9.43 -11.45 13.58
CA ASP A 356 -10.43 -12.50 13.60
C ASP A 356 -11.82 -11.90 13.38
N ILE A 357 -12.53 -12.40 12.37
CA ILE A 357 -13.90 -12.03 12.03
C ILE A 357 -14.83 -13.26 11.98
N SER A 358 -14.51 -14.31 12.73
CA SER A 358 -15.41 -15.46 12.93
C SER A 358 -16.84 -15.04 13.30
N ASP A 359 -16.94 -13.98 14.10
CA ASP A 359 -18.16 -13.20 14.30
C ASP A 359 -17.89 -11.80 13.72
N GLU A 360 -18.38 -11.55 12.50
CA GLU A 360 -18.17 -10.26 11.82
C GLU A 360 -18.81 -9.08 12.57
N THR A 361 -19.68 -9.31 13.55
CA THR A 361 -20.24 -8.26 14.40
C THR A 361 -19.32 -7.88 15.57
N LYS A 362 -18.31 -8.70 15.85
CA LYS A 362 -17.34 -8.53 16.95
C LYS A 362 -15.92 -8.86 16.49
N PRO A 363 -15.40 -8.12 15.50
CA PRO A 363 -14.04 -8.31 15.01
C PRO A 363 -13.02 -8.08 16.14
N LYS A 364 -11.90 -8.81 16.11
CA LYS A 364 -10.85 -8.68 17.13
C LYS A 364 -9.46 -8.83 16.52
N VAL A 365 -8.54 -7.92 16.81
CA VAL A 365 -7.12 -8.11 16.46
C VAL A 365 -6.59 -9.32 17.23
N ILE A 366 -5.87 -10.23 16.56
CA ILE A 366 -5.29 -11.43 17.19
C ILE A 366 -3.77 -11.51 17.09
N SER A 367 -3.16 -10.78 16.15
CA SER A 367 -1.71 -10.69 16.02
C SER A 367 -1.31 -9.45 15.25
N ASN A 368 -0.07 -9.01 15.49
CA ASN A 368 0.58 -7.92 14.77
C ASN A 368 1.79 -8.46 13.98
N LEU A 369 2.02 -7.89 12.81
CA LEU A 369 3.14 -8.15 11.92
C LEU A 369 4.03 -6.92 11.93
N ARG A 370 4.96 -6.87 12.89
CA ARG A 370 5.82 -5.72 13.18
C ARG A 370 7.28 -6.13 13.12
N LEU A 371 8.16 -5.17 12.87
CA LEU A 371 9.61 -5.36 12.94
C LEU A 371 10.15 -4.67 14.19
N ASP A 372 11.38 -5.00 14.61
CA ASP A 372 12.03 -4.30 15.74
C ASP A 372 12.13 -2.79 15.52
N VAL A 373 12.35 -2.33 14.28
CA VAL A 373 12.35 -0.89 13.93
C VAL A 373 11.00 -0.18 14.14
N HIS A 374 9.90 -0.94 14.26
CA HIS A 374 8.57 -0.41 14.57
C HIS A 374 8.29 -0.33 16.07
N ASN A 375 9.19 -0.84 16.91
CA ASN A 375 9.06 -0.77 18.36
C ASN A 375 9.39 0.65 18.82
N ILE A 376 8.50 1.25 19.62
CA ILE A 376 8.67 2.59 20.19
C ILE A 376 9.99 2.75 20.95
N ALA A 377 10.44 1.68 21.63
CA ALA A 377 11.68 1.67 22.41
C ALA A 377 12.94 1.85 21.53
N ASN A 378 12.85 1.49 20.25
CA ASN A 378 13.98 1.50 19.31
C ASN A 378 14.00 2.76 18.44
N ARG A 379 12.97 3.62 18.50
CA ARG A 379 12.83 4.76 17.61
C ARG A 379 14.00 5.73 17.74
N GLU A 380 14.44 6.04 18.96
CA GLU A 380 15.57 6.96 19.17
C GLU A 380 16.84 6.49 18.44
N GLU A 381 17.13 5.18 18.51
CA GLU A 381 18.35 4.59 17.94
C GLU A 381 18.42 4.67 16.40
N ILE A 382 17.26 4.64 15.73
CA ILE A 382 17.14 4.57 14.27
C ILE A 382 16.83 5.93 13.63
N ALA A 383 16.69 6.99 14.43
CA ALA A 383 16.22 8.31 13.97
C ALA A 383 17.16 8.97 12.95
N SER A 384 18.46 8.67 13.00
CA SER A 384 19.47 9.24 12.11
C SER A 384 19.76 8.40 10.87
N ASP A 385 19.09 7.26 10.70
CA ASP A 385 19.29 6.41 9.53
C ASP A 385 18.80 7.12 8.24
N PRO A 386 19.47 6.90 7.09
CA PRO A 386 19.05 7.48 5.82
C PRO A 386 17.59 7.19 5.47
N GLY A 387 16.79 8.26 5.33
CA GLY A 387 15.37 8.18 5.02
C GLY A 387 14.44 8.05 6.23
N ALA A 388 14.95 7.87 7.45
CA ALA A 388 14.13 7.77 8.66
C ALA A 388 13.32 9.04 8.94
N GLN A 389 13.85 10.21 8.54
CA GLN A 389 13.22 11.51 8.71
C GLN A 389 12.31 11.92 7.54
N ASN A 390 12.01 11.00 6.62
CA ASN A 390 11.01 11.25 5.58
C ASN A 390 9.58 11.15 6.19
N PRO A 391 8.75 12.20 6.16
CA PRO A 391 7.39 12.15 6.72
C PRO A 391 6.55 11.01 6.14
N THR A 392 6.50 10.89 4.81
CA THR A 392 5.78 9.82 4.10
C THR A 392 6.73 8.66 3.79
N GLY A 393 7.61 8.34 4.73
CA GLY A 393 8.62 7.29 4.61
C GLY A 393 8.99 6.76 5.98
N GLY A 394 10.30 6.58 6.21
CA GLY A 394 10.80 6.03 7.46
C GLY A 394 10.53 4.53 7.65
N TYR A 395 10.75 4.04 8.85
CA TYR A 395 10.42 2.66 9.21
C TYR A 395 8.96 2.57 9.63
N ALA A 396 8.10 2.15 8.70
CA ALA A 396 6.67 1.89 8.90
C ALA A 396 6.15 0.92 7.81
N GLY A 397 4.91 0.46 7.95
CA GLY A 397 4.17 -0.28 6.94
C GLY A 397 3.56 0.63 5.86
N HIS A 398 3.08 0.02 4.79
CA HIS A 398 2.23 0.68 3.81
C HIS A 398 1.17 -0.26 3.24
N TYR A 399 1.58 -1.24 2.44
CA TYR A 399 0.67 -2.25 1.89
C TYR A 399 1.08 -3.65 2.26
N CYS A 400 0.08 -4.51 2.36
CA CYS A 400 0.24 -5.95 2.38
C CYS A 400 -0.71 -6.59 1.37
N ASN A 401 -0.33 -7.76 0.87
CA ASN A 401 -1.20 -8.60 0.07
C ASN A 401 -0.94 -10.09 0.36
N ILE A 402 -1.87 -10.94 -0.04
CA ILE A 402 -1.82 -12.39 0.14
C ILE A 402 -1.96 -13.12 -1.20
N PRO A 403 -1.32 -14.29 -1.38
CA PRO A 403 -1.35 -15.01 -2.65
C PRO A 403 -2.72 -15.63 -2.97
N THR A 404 -3.57 -15.83 -1.96
CA THR A 404 -4.90 -16.41 -2.09
C THR A 404 -5.78 -15.98 -0.92
N ARG A 405 -7.09 -15.86 -1.17
CA ARG A 405 -8.11 -15.58 -0.15
C ARG A 405 -8.49 -16.84 0.65
N ILE A 406 -8.06 -18.03 0.21
CA ILE A 406 -8.39 -19.31 0.84
C ILE A 406 -7.12 -20.01 1.29
N ASN A 407 -7.00 -20.22 2.59
CA ASN A 407 -5.87 -20.85 3.26
C ASN A 407 -4.50 -20.29 2.83
N PRO A 408 -4.27 -18.96 2.78
CA PRO A 408 -2.94 -18.44 2.53
C PRO A 408 -1.96 -18.98 3.57
N THR A 409 -0.74 -19.28 3.13
CA THR A 409 0.36 -19.71 4.01
C THR A 409 1.29 -18.56 4.36
N ILE A 410 1.33 -17.52 3.52
CA ILE A 410 2.14 -16.32 3.71
C ILE A 410 1.33 -15.04 3.43
N VAL A 411 1.85 -13.93 3.93
CA VAL A 411 1.54 -12.56 3.51
C VAL A 411 2.85 -11.85 3.19
N ALA A 412 2.82 -10.94 2.22
CA ALA A 412 3.95 -10.06 1.91
C ALA A 412 3.54 -8.61 2.07
N CYS A 413 4.39 -7.82 2.71
CA CYS A 413 4.16 -6.44 3.07
C CYS A 413 5.31 -5.57 2.62
N SER A 414 5.00 -4.45 1.98
CA SER A 414 5.94 -3.37 1.74
C SER A 414 6.02 -2.51 3.00
N MET A 415 7.20 -2.50 3.63
CA MET A 415 7.48 -1.78 4.88
C MET A 415 8.50 -0.66 4.66
N ILE A 416 8.27 0.13 3.61
CA ILE A 416 8.99 1.37 3.28
C ILE A 416 10.52 1.19 3.24
N LEU A 417 11.25 1.66 4.25
CA LEU A 417 12.72 1.51 4.34
C LEU A 417 13.16 0.07 4.54
N SER A 418 12.30 -0.73 5.15
CA SER A 418 12.54 -2.14 5.43
C SER A 418 12.30 -3.00 4.17
N GLY A 419 11.89 -2.44 3.03
CA GLY A 419 11.68 -3.21 1.81
C GLY A 419 10.48 -4.16 1.89
N LEU A 420 10.54 -5.28 1.16
CA LEU A 420 9.50 -6.31 1.11
C LEU A 420 9.73 -7.33 2.23
N ARG A 421 8.72 -7.52 3.09
CA ARG A 421 8.72 -8.41 4.26
C ARG A 421 7.70 -9.52 4.10
N ILE A 422 8.07 -10.76 4.38
CA ILE A 422 7.25 -11.94 4.12
C ILE A 422 7.07 -12.73 5.41
N PHE A 423 5.81 -12.91 5.80
CA PHE A 423 5.45 -13.54 7.06
C PHE A 423 4.67 -14.82 6.79
N ASP A 424 5.02 -15.88 7.52
CA ASP A 424 4.20 -17.09 7.61
C ASP A 424 3.01 -16.80 8.52
N ILE A 425 1.81 -17.09 8.01
CA ILE A 425 0.53 -16.86 8.70
C ILE A 425 -0.29 -18.16 8.81
N ARG A 426 0.36 -19.31 8.72
CA ARG A 426 -0.31 -20.62 8.85
C ARG A 426 -0.97 -20.78 10.21
N ASP A 427 -0.40 -20.16 11.25
CA ASP A 427 -1.03 -19.84 12.52
C ASP A 427 -1.29 -18.32 12.60
N PRO A 428 -2.53 -17.86 12.34
CA PRO A 428 -2.87 -16.43 12.34
C PRO A 428 -2.61 -15.72 13.66
N ALA A 429 -2.53 -16.42 14.79
CA ALA A 429 -2.25 -15.82 16.09
C ALA A 429 -0.75 -15.65 16.36
N ASN A 430 0.11 -16.40 15.65
CA ASN A 430 1.55 -16.44 15.87
C ASN A 430 2.31 -16.34 14.54
N PRO A 431 2.25 -15.19 13.85
CA PRO A 431 3.00 -14.99 12.62
C PRO A 431 4.52 -15.03 12.88
N VAL A 432 5.29 -15.36 11.84
CA VAL A 432 6.77 -15.38 11.87
C VAL A 432 7.29 -14.73 10.59
N GLU A 433 8.22 -13.78 10.67
CA GLU A 433 8.90 -13.28 9.46
C GLU A 433 9.82 -14.39 8.94
N VAL A 434 9.53 -14.93 7.76
CA VAL A 434 10.26 -16.07 7.20
C VAL A 434 11.16 -15.70 6.03
N ALA A 435 10.95 -14.52 5.44
CA ALA A 435 11.75 -14.04 4.33
C ALA A 435 11.63 -12.52 4.19
N TYR A 436 12.61 -11.89 3.55
CA TYR A 436 12.55 -10.49 3.15
C TYR A 436 13.47 -10.21 1.98
N PHE A 437 13.19 -9.12 1.27
CA PHE A 437 14.05 -8.57 0.23
C PHE A 437 14.06 -7.04 0.37
N ASN A 438 15.24 -6.49 0.65
CA ASN A 438 15.48 -5.06 0.61
C ASN A 438 16.33 -4.73 -0.62
N ALA A 439 15.76 -3.97 -1.54
CA ALA A 439 16.35 -3.74 -2.84
C ALA A 439 17.69 -2.99 -2.72
N PRO A 440 18.68 -3.27 -3.59
CA PRO A 440 19.91 -2.49 -3.65
C PRO A 440 19.63 -0.99 -3.72
N VAL A 441 20.17 -0.23 -2.77
CA VAL A 441 19.97 1.21 -2.69
C VAL A 441 20.92 1.93 -3.63
N LYS A 442 20.36 2.71 -4.56
CA LYS A 442 21.15 3.57 -5.44
C LYS A 442 21.17 5.02 -4.93
N PRO A 443 22.30 5.75 -5.09
CA PRO A 443 22.34 7.19 -4.86
C PRO A 443 21.33 7.93 -5.74
N ARG A 444 20.72 8.98 -5.19
CA ARG A 444 19.72 9.80 -5.89
C ARG A 444 20.30 11.12 -6.37
N VAL A 445 19.78 11.60 -7.50
CA VAL A 445 20.07 12.95 -8.01
C VAL A 445 19.42 14.01 -7.12
N LEU A 446 18.16 13.77 -6.71
CA LEU A 446 17.45 14.57 -5.72
C LEU A 446 17.66 13.94 -4.35
N THR A 447 18.44 14.60 -3.49
CA THR A 447 18.86 14.04 -2.19
C THR A 447 17.89 14.32 -1.05
N LEU A 448 16.74 14.93 -1.34
CA LEU A 448 15.66 15.11 -0.38
C LEU A 448 14.51 14.13 -0.72
N PRO A 449 13.84 13.58 0.31
CA PRO A 449 14.14 13.70 1.74
C PRO A 449 15.34 12.83 2.20
N ALA A 450 15.88 11.98 1.33
CA ALA A 450 17.07 11.18 1.61
C ALA A 450 18.01 11.09 0.39
N PRO A 451 19.34 11.10 0.60
CA PRO A 451 20.32 10.97 -0.48
C PRO A 451 20.33 9.57 -1.12
N ALA A 452 19.97 8.56 -0.35
CA ALA A 452 19.90 7.16 -0.76
C ALA A 452 19.07 6.40 0.28
N SER A 453 17.97 5.79 -0.14
CA SER A 453 17.16 4.89 0.70
C SER A 453 16.28 4.02 -0.20
N ASN A 454 15.65 3.00 0.38
CA ASN A 454 14.49 2.35 -0.22
C ASN A 454 13.23 3.21 -0.03
N TRP A 455 12.21 2.93 -0.82
CA TRP A 455 10.85 3.44 -0.64
C TRP A 455 9.85 2.40 -1.15
N ALA A 456 9.87 1.22 -0.55
CA ALA A 456 8.98 0.11 -0.90
C ALA A 456 7.57 0.40 -0.38
N MET A 457 6.69 0.82 -1.28
CA MET A 457 5.33 1.24 -0.91
C MET A 457 4.28 0.31 -1.47
N SER A 458 4.52 -0.34 -2.61
CA SER A 458 3.45 -0.99 -3.36
C SER A 458 2.77 -2.15 -2.65
N SER A 459 1.47 -2.32 -2.87
CA SER A 459 0.81 -3.61 -2.74
C SER A 459 1.49 -4.62 -3.69
N PRO A 460 2.08 -5.71 -3.16
CA PRO A 460 2.76 -6.68 -4.00
C PRO A 460 1.75 -7.62 -4.70
N ALA A 461 2.12 -8.13 -5.89
CA ALA A 461 1.41 -9.21 -6.57
C ALA A 461 2.13 -10.55 -6.38
N PHE A 462 1.41 -11.66 -6.48
CA PHE A 462 1.94 -13.00 -6.29
C PHE A 462 1.86 -13.87 -7.53
N VAL A 463 2.88 -14.71 -7.71
CA VAL A 463 2.92 -15.85 -8.64
C VAL A 463 3.12 -17.14 -7.85
N PRO A 464 2.06 -17.71 -7.25
CA PRO A 464 2.17 -18.88 -6.39
C PRO A 464 2.83 -20.08 -7.06
N GLU A 465 2.57 -20.29 -8.35
CA GLU A 465 3.14 -21.40 -9.13
C GLU A 465 4.67 -21.32 -9.24
N HIS A 466 5.26 -20.13 -9.17
CA HIS A 466 6.71 -19.91 -9.25
C HIS A 466 7.33 -19.52 -7.89
N LYS A 467 6.49 -19.31 -6.87
CA LYS A 467 6.85 -18.70 -5.58
C LYS A 467 7.48 -17.31 -5.75
N GLU A 468 6.98 -16.53 -6.70
CA GLU A 468 7.46 -15.18 -6.97
C GLU A 468 6.50 -14.13 -6.40
N ILE A 469 7.07 -12.99 -6.05
CA ILE A 469 6.38 -11.80 -5.57
C ILE A 469 6.90 -10.64 -6.41
N TRP A 470 5.98 -9.87 -6.98
CA TRP A 470 6.29 -8.69 -7.78
C TRP A 470 5.91 -7.45 -7.00
N TYR A 471 6.80 -6.47 -6.94
CA TYR A 471 6.55 -5.22 -6.22
C TYR A 471 7.38 -4.08 -6.83
N THR A 472 7.03 -2.85 -6.48
CA THR A 472 7.82 -1.67 -6.83
C THR A 472 8.37 -0.97 -5.59
N ASP A 473 9.61 -0.51 -5.72
CA ASP A 473 10.21 0.50 -4.87
C ASP A 473 10.15 1.85 -5.60
N GLY A 474 9.68 2.89 -4.91
CA GLY A 474 9.50 4.22 -5.50
C GLY A 474 10.78 4.82 -6.09
N TYR A 475 11.95 4.49 -5.54
CA TYR A 475 13.24 4.97 -6.02
C TYR A 475 14.01 3.96 -6.86
N GLN A 476 13.75 2.66 -6.70
CA GLN A 476 14.58 1.62 -7.31
C GLN A 476 13.90 0.89 -8.49
N GLY A 477 12.57 0.97 -8.62
CA GLY A 477 11.81 0.43 -9.76
C GLY A 477 11.06 -0.86 -9.44
N PHE A 478 10.77 -1.64 -10.48
CA PHE A 478 10.01 -2.89 -10.41
C PHE A 478 10.93 -4.09 -10.18
N TYR A 479 10.49 -5.01 -9.32
CA TYR A 479 11.24 -6.20 -8.93
C TYR A 479 10.41 -7.46 -8.99
N VAL A 480 11.03 -8.54 -9.46
CA VAL A 480 10.56 -9.93 -9.35
C VAL A 480 11.43 -10.64 -8.33
N VAL A 481 10.84 -11.02 -7.21
CA VAL A 481 11.52 -11.67 -6.09
C VAL A 481 10.99 -13.08 -5.91
N LYS A 482 11.86 -14.09 -5.97
CA LYS A 482 11.51 -15.48 -5.68
C LYS A 482 11.74 -15.80 -4.22
N VAL A 483 10.77 -16.44 -3.57
CA VAL A 483 10.92 -16.98 -2.22
C VAL A 483 11.60 -18.35 -2.28
N THR A 484 12.69 -18.51 -1.54
CA THR A 484 13.58 -19.68 -1.57
C THR A 484 13.52 -20.45 -0.25
N ASN A 485 14.34 -21.52 -0.13
CA ASN A 485 14.58 -22.26 1.11
C ASN A 485 13.31 -22.78 1.82
N ASN A 486 12.24 -23.05 1.06
CA ASN A 486 10.94 -23.48 1.57
C ASN A 486 10.30 -22.52 2.60
N ALA A 487 10.64 -21.22 2.54
CA ALA A 487 9.97 -20.21 3.36
C ALA A 487 8.51 -19.99 2.93
N TRP A 488 8.20 -20.19 1.65
CA TRP A 488 6.82 -20.29 1.15
C TRP A 488 6.46 -21.77 0.90
N LYS A 489 5.62 -22.31 1.79
CA LYS A 489 5.15 -23.71 1.78
C LYS A 489 3.78 -23.86 1.16
#